data_AF-A0A536PSX2-F1
#
_entry.id   AF-A0A536PSX2-F1
#
_cell.length_a   1.000
_cell.length_b   1.000
_cell.length_c   1.000
_cell.angle_alpha   90.00
_cell.angle_beta   90.00
_cell.angle_gamma   90.00
#
_symmetry.space_group_name_H-M   'P 1'
#
loop_
_entity.id
_entity.type
_entity.pdbx_description
1 polymer ?
#
loop_
_entity_poly.entity_id
_entity_poly.type
_entity_poly.pdbx_seq_one_letter_code
_entity_poly.pdbx_strand_id
1 'polypeptide(L)'
;MITDEVGTFSDTVEEAAPVEACTKCTACNTVCPVARSTEIFRGPKFLGPESERYRSQPEAAVTAGLDLCSGCKLCEVTCPSQVSIQEYIRRAQNKGAAEKGRTLRDWVLGHTRLLSRFGSMTAPLANLGNRNPLVRWAMERVLGIHHKRPLPRYQWLTFERWFKRRPHNKTARRTVAYFYGCWVNYNERRLGEQVVAILERNGIEVIVPKQQCCGIPAVVNANMDLARKYGGENVRRLSGLPANVDIIASSTSCGLMLKHDYAHLLDIPGAEQVGARVYDICEYLWMLHEAGELNLDFQPVSTRLLYHAPCHLKSHGIGYPAMRLLRLIPGVLLEEVDEGCCGISGTFGVKVEKYDLSMKIGSRLFAAVKAAGTDAVLADCETCRMQVEHGAGAHSAHPIDILARAYGHG
;
A
#
# COMPACT_ATOMS: atom_id res chain seq x y z
N MET A 1 -24.84 -33.48 -37.66
CA MET A 1 -25.73 -32.62 -36.86
C MET A 1 -25.33 -32.86 -35.41
N ILE A 2 -24.62 -31.91 -34.81
CA ILE A 2 -25.12 -31.03 -33.73
C ILE A 2 -25.09 -31.80 -32.39
N THR A 3 -24.35 -31.45 -31.35
CA THR A 3 -23.48 -30.29 -31.05
C THR A 3 -22.65 -30.64 -29.81
N ASP A 4 -21.46 -30.05 -29.74
CA ASP A 4 -20.69 -29.82 -28.51
C ASP A 4 -21.54 -29.08 -27.46
N GLU A 5 -21.58 -29.59 -26.23
CA GLU A 5 -21.82 -28.76 -25.05
C GLU A 5 -20.56 -28.79 -24.18
N VAL A 6 -19.63 -27.91 -24.57
CA VAL A 6 -18.62 -27.37 -23.67
C VAL A 6 -19.37 -26.63 -22.57
N GLY A 7 -19.38 -27.20 -21.38
CA GLY A 7 -19.91 -26.54 -20.19
C GLY A 7 -19.23 -25.19 -20.01
N THR A 8 -20.03 -24.13 -20.13
CA THR A 8 -19.64 -22.76 -19.88
C THR A 8 -19.13 -22.65 -18.44
N PHE A 9 -17.83 -22.46 -18.27
CA PHE A 9 -17.27 -21.92 -17.03
C PHE A 9 -17.94 -20.55 -16.81
N SER A 10 -18.80 -20.50 -15.79
CA SER A 10 -19.49 -19.30 -15.37
C SER A 10 -18.46 -18.37 -14.73
N ASP A 11 -18.19 -17.24 -15.39
CA ASP A 11 -17.44 -16.08 -14.87
C ASP A 11 -18.24 -15.38 -13.74
N THR A 12 -18.49 -16.10 -12.66
CA THR A 12 -18.96 -15.51 -11.40
C THR A 12 -17.72 -15.22 -10.55
N VAL A 13 -17.47 -13.93 -10.35
CA VAL A 13 -16.56 -13.38 -9.34
C VAL A 13 -16.69 -14.22 -8.06
N GLU A 14 -15.61 -14.87 -7.62
CA GLU A 14 -15.59 -15.69 -6.41
C GLU A 14 -16.01 -14.81 -5.23
N GLU A 15 -17.25 -15.00 -4.76
CA GLU A 15 -17.72 -14.42 -3.51
C GLU A 15 -16.83 -14.94 -2.39
N ALA A 16 -16.28 -14.03 -1.57
CA ALA A 16 -15.35 -14.36 -0.51
C ALA A 16 -15.88 -15.52 0.36
N ALA A 17 -15.06 -16.56 0.55
CA ALA A 17 -15.53 -17.77 1.18
C ALA A 17 -15.98 -17.49 2.63
N PRO A 18 -17.15 -18.02 3.04
CA PRO A 18 -17.72 -17.73 4.34
C PRO A 18 -16.87 -18.33 5.46
N VAL A 19 -17.09 -17.90 6.71
CA VAL A 19 -16.28 -18.32 7.86
C VAL A 19 -16.27 -19.84 8.05
N GLU A 20 -17.33 -20.53 7.62
CA GLU A 20 -17.50 -21.99 7.62
C GLU A 20 -16.49 -22.69 6.71
N ALA A 21 -16.06 -22.05 5.61
CA ALA A 21 -15.03 -22.58 4.72
C ALA A 21 -13.65 -22.65 5.39
N CYS A 22 -13.44 -21.98 6.53
CA CYS A 22 -12.19 -22.07 7.27
C CYS A 22 -12.01 -23.47 7.87
N THR A 23 -11.13 -24.25 7.23
CA THR A 23 -10.77 -25.62 7.64
C THR A 23 -9.72 -25.65 8.75
N LYS A 24 -9.43 -26.83 9.29
CA LYS A 24 -8.43 -27.04 10.37
C LYS A 24 -6.96 -26.82 9.94
N CYS A 25 -6.66 -26.39 8.71
CA CYS A 25 -5.29 -26.05 8.30
C CYS A 25 -4.73 -24.82 9.07
N THR A 26 -3.41 -24.57 8.96
CA THR A 26 -2.73 -23.43 9.61
C THR A 26 -1.79 -22.67 8.66
N ALA A 27 -2.01 -22.78 7.35
CA ALA A 27 -1.16 -22.14 6.32
C ALA A 27 -0.99 -20.63 6.54
N CYS A 28 -2.06 -19.94 6.94
CA CYS A 28 -2.00 -18.50 7.24
C CYS A 28 -1.03 -18.13 8.38
N ASN A 29 -0.75 -19.04 9.32
CA ASN A 29 0.19 -18.79 10.41
C ASN A 29 1.65 -18.84 9.92
N THR A 30 1.97 -19.67 8.92
CA THR A 30 3.33 -19.85 8.42
C THR A 30 3.85 -18.59 7.70
N VAL A 31 2.94 -17.86 7.06
CA VAL A 31 3.25 -16.60 6.36
C VAL A 31 3.06 -15.35 7.24
N CYS A 32 2.52 -15.49 8.47
CA CYS A 32 2.19 -14.34 9.30
C CYS A 32 3.44 -13.77 10.01
N PRO A 33 3.85 -12.52 9.70
CA PRO A 33 5.04 -11.93 10.32
C PRO A 33 4.88 -11.67 11.82
N VAL A 34 3.66 -11.37 12.27
CA VAL A 34 3.35 -11.03 13.66
C VAL A 34 3.37 -12.28 14.54
N ALA A 35 2.71 -13.37 14.09
CA ALA A 35 2.68 -14.65 14.81
C ALA A 35 4.10 -15.22 15.02
N ARG A 36 4.98 -15.06 14.04
CA ARG A 36 6.39 -15.45 14.15
C ARG A 36 7.18 -14.61 15.17
N SER A 37 6.70 -13.41 15.49
CA SER A 37 7.45 -12.41 16.25
C SER A 37 6.98 -12.24 17.70
N THR A 38 5.77 -12.68 18.04
CA THR A 38 5.22 -12.61 19.41
C THR A 38 4.15 -13.68 19.65
N GLU A 39 4.17 -14.29 20.83
CA GLU A 39 3.19 -15.29 21.28
C GLU A 39 1.85 -14.68 21.67
N ILE A 40 1.81 -13.36 21.93
CA ILE A 40 0.58 -12.63 22.22
C ILE A 40 -0.39 -12.73 21.03
N PHE A 41 0.16 -12.73 19.82
CA PHE A 41 -0.62 -12.88 18.59
C PHE A 41 -0.71 -14.35 18.19
N ARG A 42 -1.79 -15.03 18.58
CA ARG A 42 -2.01 -16.46 18.33
C ARG A 42 -2.20 -16.86 16.86
N GLY A 43 -2.13 -15.90 15.94
CA GLY A 43 -2.21 -16.11 14.50
C GLY A 43 -3.49 -15.56 13.87
N PRO A 44 -3.47 -15.28 12.55
CA PRO A 44 -4.60 -14.67 11.85
C PRO A 44 -5.84 -15.57 11.82
N LYS A 45 -5.70 -16.90 11.75
CA LYS A 45 -6.85 -17.81 11.80
C LYS A 45 -7.59 -17.76 13.12
N PHE A 46 -6.85 -17.83 14.24
CA PHE A 46 -7.43 -17.74 15.58
C PHE A 46 -8.17 -16.42 15.73
N LEU A 47 -7.47 -15.30 15.50
CA LEU A 47 -8.02 -13.96 15.69
C LEU A 47 -9.02 -13.50 14.62
N GLY A 48 -9.16 -14.21 13.51
CA GLY A 48 -10.11 -13.89 12.45
C GLY A 48 -11.30 -14.84 12.48
N PRO A 49 -11.35 -15.84 11.59
CA PRO A 49 -12.49 -16.71 11.40
C PRO A 49 -12.82 -17.61 12.60
N GLU A 50 -11.83 -18.14 13.35
CA GLU A 50 -12.16 -18.99 14.51
C GLU A 50 -12.85 -18.18 15.61
N SER A 51 -12.27 -17.05 16.01
CA SER A 51 -12.89 -16.15 16.97
C SER A 51 -14.24 -15.62 16.49
N GLU A 52 -14.44 -15.40 15.19
CA GLU A 52 -15.72 -14.94 14.65
C GLU A 52 -16.88 -15.89 14.99
N ARG A 53 -16.64 -17.20 14.97
CA ARG A 53 -17.64 -18.23 15.34
C ARG A 53 -18.07 -18.15 16.81
N TYR A 54 -17.23 -17.61 17.68
CA TYR A 54 -17.46 -17.54 19.14
C TYR A 54 -17.70 -16.11 19.64
N ARG A 55 -17.64 -15.10 18.78
CA ARG A 55 -17.72 -13.67 19.14
C ARG A 55 -19.09 -13.18 19.63
N SER A 56 -20.03 -14.10 19.86
CA SER A 56 -21.24 -13.82 20.63
C SER A 56 -20.95 -13.43 22.08
N GLN A 57 -19.72 -13.67 22.60
CA GLN A 57 -19.33 -13.28 23.96
C GLN A 57 -18.02 -12.45 23.97
N PRO A 58 -17.97 -11.31 24.67
CA PRO A 58 -16.79 -10.45 24.75
C PRO A 58 -15.75 -11.00 25.74
N GLU A 59 -15.17 -12.16 25.44
CA GLU A 59 -14.09 -12.71 26.26
C GLU A 59 -12.74 -12.03 25.93
N ALA A 60 -12.03 -11.59 26.98
CA ALA A 60 -10.71 -10.99 26.85
C ALA A 60 -9.68 -11.93 26.18
N ALA A 61 -9.83 -13.25 26.37
CA ALA A 61 -8.98 -14.27 25.75
C ALA A 61 -9.12 -14.32 24.22
N VAL A 62 -10.32 -14.04 23.69
CA VAL A 62 -10.65 -14.06 22.26
C VAL A 62 -10.13 -12.82 21.53
N THR A 63 -9.88 -11.74 22.27
CA THR A 63 -9.48 -10.42 21.73
C THR A 63 -8.02 -10.04 22.02
N ALA A 64 -7.32 -10.82 22.84
CA ALA A 64 -5.91 -10.60 23.14
C ALA A 64 -5.05 -10.62 21.86
N GLY A 65 -4.26 -9.56 21.66
CA GLY A 65 -3.41 -9.41 20.48
C GLY A 65 -4.15 -9.06 19.18
N LEU A 66 -5.48 -8.88 19.21
CA LEU A 66 -6.25 -8.51 18.01
C LEU A 66 -5.70 -7.24 17.35
N ASP A 67 -5.29 -6.25 18.15
CA ASP A 67 -4.73 -4.98 17.70
C ASP A 67 -3.30 -5.11 17.13
N LEU A 68 -2.64 -6.26 17.31
CA LEU A 68 -1.31 -6.54 16.78
C LEU A 68 -1.33 -6.98 15.32
N CYS A 69 -2.49 -7.29 14.75
CA CYS A 69 -2.58 -7.64 13.33
C CYS A 69 -2.07 -6.48 12.45
N SER A 70 -1.09 -6.76 11.60
CA SER A 70 -0.49 -5.80 10.67
C SER A 70 -1.39 -5.43 9.49
N GLY A 71 -2.37 -6.28 9.16
CA GLY A 71 -3.29 -6.04 8.04
C GLY A 71 -2.68 -6.33 6.67
N CYS A 72 -1.56 -7.05 6.60
CA CYS A 72 -0.78 -7.28 5.37
C CYS A 72 -1.41 -8.23 4.31
N LYS A 73 -2.55 -8.86 4.62
CA LYS A 73 -3.35 -9.76 3.75
C LYS A 73 -2.67 -11.02 3.19
N LEU A 74 -1.39 -11.28 3.49
CA LEU A 74 -0.71 -12.53 3.09
C LEU A 74 -1.42 -13.82 3.54
N CYS A 75 -2.16 -13.77 4.66
CA CYS A 75 -2.96 -14.88 5.14
C CYS A 75 -4.11 -15.27 4.20
N GLU A 76 -4.66 -14.31 3.45
CA GLU A 76 -5.75 -14.52 2.48
C GLU A 76 -5.17 -15.14 1.22
N VAL A 77 -4.05 -14.58 0.72
CA VAL A 77 -3.33 -15.08 -0.46
C VAL A 77 -2.93 -16.56 -0.32
N THR A 78 -2.47 -16.98 0.87
CA THR A 78 -2.06 -18.37 1.09
C THR A 78 -3.23 -19.31 1.44
N CYS A 79 -4.45 -18.80 1.62
CA CYS A 79 -5.56 -19.59 2.11
C CYS A 79 -6.10 -20.51 0.99
N PRO A 80 -6.01 -21.84 1.12
CA PRO A 80 -6.54 -22.75 0.10
C PRO A 80 -8.07 -22.69 -0.02
N SER A 81 -8.74 -22.20 1.02
CA SER A 81 -10.18 -22.05 1.08
C SER A 81 -10.64 -20.61 0.81
N GLN A 82 -9.73 -19.71 0.39
CA GLN A 82 -10.01 -18.31 0.03
C GLN A 82 -10.85 -17.53 1.07
N VAL A 83 -10.62 -17.81 2.35
CA VAL A 83 -11.30 -17.09 3.44
C VAL A 83 -10.69 -15.70 3.59
N SER A 84 -11.52 -14.66 3.66
CA SER A 84 -11.13 -13.26 3.93
C SER A 84 -10.73 -13.04 5.39
N ILE A 85 -9.69 -13.73 5.84
CA ILE A 85 -9.23 -13.75 7.23
C ILE A 85 -8.94 -12.34 7.76
N GLN A 86 -8.34 -11.47 6.96
CA GLN A 86 -7.98 -10.11 7.38
C GLN A 86 -9.24 -9.26 7.58
N GLU A 87 -10.26 -9.44 6.74
CA GLU A 87 -11.52 -8.71 6.86
C GLU A 87 -12.24 -9.02 8.16
N TYR A 88 -12.33 -10.30 8.55
CA TYR A 88 -12.87 -10.70 9.85
C TYR A 88 -12.11 -10.03 11.01
N ILE A 89 -10.77 -10.00 10.93
CA ILE A 89 -9.95 -9.31 11.94
C ILE A 89 -10.26 -7.80 11.96
N ARG A 90 -10.39 -7.14 10.80
CA ARG A 90 -10.68 -5.70 10.74
C ARG A 90 -12.08 -5.36 11.24
N ARG A 91 -13.08 -6.16 10.89
CA ARG A 91 -14.45 -6.01 11.39
C ARG A 91 -14.46 -6.12 12.92
N ALA A 92 -13.76 -7.10 13.48
CA ALA A 92 -13.63 -7.26 14.93
C ALA A 92 -12.91 -6.07 15.61
N GLN A 93 -11.81 -5.59 15.03
CA GLN A 93 -11.11 -4.41 15.56
C GLN A 93 -11.97 -3.14 15.51
N ASN A 94 -12.72 -2.95 14.42
CA ASN A 94 -13.60 -1.80 14.29
C ASN A 94 -14.75 -1.85 15.30
N LYS A 95 -15.37 -3.02 15.51
CA LYS A 95 -16.38 -3.21 16.56
C LYS A 95 -15.82 -2.85 17.94
N GLY A 96 -14.65 -3.37 18.28
CA GLY A 96 -14.00 -3.03 19.56
C GLY A 96 -13.62 -1.55 19.71
N ALA A 97 -13.23 -0.88 18.62
CA ALA A 97 -12.93 0.55 18.63
C ALA A 97 -14.19 1.42 18.74
N ALA A 98 -15.32 0.98 18.18
CA ALA A 98 -16.60 1.67 18.32
C ALA A 98 -17.11 1.63 19.77
N GLU A 99 -16.92 0.50 20.47
CA GLU A 99 -17.32 0.33 21.87
C GLU A 99 -16.42 1.09 22.84
N LYS A 100 -15.09 1.05 22.64
CA LYS A 100 -14.11 1.69 23.54
C LYS A 100 -13.87 3.17 23.26
N GLY A 101 -14.31 3.64 22.09
CA GLY A 101 -13.93 4.94 21.55
C GLY A 101 -12.52 4.95 20.95
N ARG A 102 -12.23 5.97 20.13
CA ARG A 102 -10.94 6.15 19.47
C ARG A 102 -10.05 7.09 20.28
N THR A 103 -8.78 6.73 20.45
CA THR A 103 -7.82 7.63 21.10
C THR A 103 -7.51 8.84 20.21
N LEU A 104 -7.04 9.94 20.82
CA LEU A 104 -6.57 11.11 20.06
C LEU A 104 -5.48 10.71 19.05
N ARG A 105 -4.56 9.83 19.45
CA ARG A 105 -3.52 9.28 18.57
C ARG A 105 -4.11 8.60 17.34
N ASP A 106 -5.05 7.67 17.54
CA ASP A 106 -5.65 6.92 16.44
C ASP A 106 -6.46 7.84 15.52
N TRP A 107 -7.10 8.86 16.08
CA TRP A 107 -7.75 9.90 15.29
C TRP A 107 -6.73 10.68 14.44
N VAL A 108 -5.63 11.16 15.01
CA VAL A 108 -4.58 11.90 14.29
C VAL A 108 -3.97 11.05 13.18
N LEU A 109 -3.60 9.80 13.49
CA LEU A 109 -2.99 8.87 12.54
C LEU A 109 -3.96 8.45 11.43
N GLY A 110 -5.26 8.30 11.74
CA GLY A 110 -6.30 8.04 10.74
C GLY A 110 -6.58 9.23 9.80
N HIS A 111 -6.36 10.46 10.27
CA HIS A 111 -6.54 11.69 9.49
C HIS A 111 -5.25 12.13 8.78
N THR A 112 -4.49 11.18 8.21
CA THR A 112 -3.20 11.48 7.54
C THR A 112 -3.32 12.56 6.47
N ARG A 113 -4.40 12.59 5.66
CA ARG A 113 -4.61 13.67 4.67
C ARG A 113 -4.63 15.04 5.33
N LEU A 114 -5.36 15.18 6.42
CA LEU A 114 -5.50 16.46 7.13
C LEU A 114 -4.15 16.88 7.71
N LEU A 115 -3.47 15.94 8.38
CA LEU A 115 -2.14 16.14 8.94
C LEU A 115 -1.13 16.53 7.86
N SER A 116 -1.09 15.81 6.74
CA SER A 116 -0.19 16.10 5.62
C SER A 116 -0.51 17.41 4.92
N ARG A 117 -1.78 17.82 4.86
CA ARG A 117 -2.16 19.15 4.33
C ARG A 117 -1.57 20.26 5.20
N PHE A 118 -1.74 20.18 6.52
CA PHE A 118 -1.16 21.16 7.43
C PHE A 118 0.37 21.10 7.45
N GLY A 119 0.94 19.90 7.51
CA GLY A 119 2.38 19.69 7.47
C GLY A 119 3.03 20.21 6.18
N SER A 120 2.37 20.08 5.04
CA SER A 120 2.83 20.65 3.77
C SER A 120 2.76 22.18 3.74
N MET A 121 1.67 22.77 4.26
CA MET A 121 1.53 24.23 4.38
C MET A 121 2.54 24.86 5.36
N THR A 122 3.14 24.08 6.24
CA THR A 122 4.18 24.53 7.19
C THR A 122 5.47 23.74 7.03
N ALA A 123 5.75 23.19 5.83
CA ALA A 123 6.79 22.18 5.62
C ALA A 123 8.16 22.51 6.23
N PRO A 124 8.73 23.73 6.12
CA PRO A 124 9.99 24.05 6.79
C PRO A 124 9.93 23.85 8.30
N LEU A 125 8.87 24.35 8.96
CA LEU A 125 8.67 24.26 10.40
C LEU A 125 8.34 22.82 10.83
N ALA A 126 7.44 22.15 10.10
CA ALA A 126 7.07 20.77 10.38
C ALA A 126 8.29 19.83 10.28
N ASN A 127 9.12 20.00 9.25
CA ASN A 127 10.33 19.21 9.08
C ASN A 127 11.40 19.53 10.13
N LEU A 128 11.54 20.80 10.54
CA LEU A 128 12.44 21.19 11.62
C LEU A 128 11.99 20.60 12.97
N GLY A 129 10.69 20.69 13.28
CA GLY A 129 10.10 20.07 14.47
C GLY A 129 10.27 18.56 14.48
N ASN A 130 10.09 17.89 13.33
CA ASN A 130 10.31 16.45 13.20
C ASN A 130 11.77 16.02 13.41
N ARG A 131 12.74 16.94 13.32
CA ARG A 131 14.16 16.68 13.60
C ARG A 131 14.57 17.02 15.03
N ASN A 132 13.73 17.76 15.76
CA ASN A 132 14.06 18.23 17.11
C ASN A 132 13.76 17.13 18.17
N PRO A 133 14.76 16.63 18.91
CA PRO A 133 14.57 15.57 19.90
C PRO A 133 13.55 15.89 21.00
N LEU A 134 13.45 17.16 21.42
CA LEU A 134 12.48 17.59 22.44
C LEU A 134 11.05 17.51 21.92
N VAL A 135 10.82 17.92 20.67
CA VAL A 135 9.50 17.80 20.02
C VAL A 135 9.12 16.33 19.84
N ARG A 136 10.08 15.48 19.44
CA ARG A 136 9.86 14.03 19.30
C ARG A 136 9.54 13.37 20.66
N TRP A 137 10.25 13.75 21.72
CA TRP A 137 9.99 13.29 23.07
C TRP A 137 8.59 13.72 23.56
N ALA A 138 8.21 14.99 23.35
CA ALA A 138 6.88 15.48 23.71
C ALA A 138 5.77 14.75 22.93
N MET A 139 5.99 14.51 21.62
CA MET A 139 5.06 13.77 20.78
C MET A 139 4.88 12.32 21.24
N GLU A 140 5.94 11.69 21.73
CA GLU A 140 5.86 10.36 22.33
C GLU A 140 4.98 10.37 23.59
N ARG A 141 5.20 11.33 24.50
CA ARG A 141 4.47 11.38 25.78
C ARG A 141 3.01 11.77 25.62
N VAL A 142 2.69 12.66 24.68
CA VAL A 142 1.33 13.17 24.48
C VAL A 142 0.54 12.32 23.49
N LEU A 143 1.16 11.96 22.36
CA LEU A 143 0.49 11.26 21.26
C LEU A 143 0.89 9.80 21.13
N GLY A 144 1.80 9.26 21.96
CA GLY A 144 2.20 7.85 21.86
C GLY A 144 2.85 7.48 20.52
N ILE A 145 3.50 8.45 19.86
CA ILE A 145 4.29 8.25 18.63
C ILE A 145 5.76 8.13 19.02
N HIS A 146 6.36 6.98 18.74
CA HIS A 146 7.71 6.66 19.22
C HIS A 146 8.78 7.63 18.67
N HIS A 147 9.58 8.22 19.55
CA HIS A 147 10.54 9.28 19.21
C HIS A 147 11.63 8.81 18.22
N LYS A 148 12.04 7.54 18.32
CA LYS A 148 13.02 6.93 17.37
C LYS A 148 12.43 6.64 15.99
N ARG A 149 11.11 6.67 15.80
CA ARG A 149 10.53 6.40 14.48
C ARG A 149 10.66 7.66 13.62
N PRO A 150 11.27 7.59 12.42
CA PRO A 150 11.28 8.71 11.50
C PRO A 150 9.85 9.02 11.05
N LEU A 151 9.54 10.31 10.97
CA LEU A 151 8.30 10.80 10.39
C LEU A 151 8.50 11.20 8.94
N PRO A 152 7.45 11.11 8.12
CA PRO A 152 7.54 11.44 6.72
C PRO A 152 7.86 12.94 6.55
N ARG A 153 8.78 13.24 5.63
CA ARG A 153 9.14 14.62 5.30
C ARG A 153 8.03 15.25 4.47
N TYR A 154 7.63 16.46 4.80
CA TYR A 154 6.64 17.22 4.03
C TYR A 154 7.31 18.09 2.98
N GLN A 155 6.64 18.28 1.84
CA GLN A 155 7.04 19.20 0.79
C GLN A 155 6.09 20.39 0.74
N TRP A 156 6.64 21.59 0.50
CA TRP A 156 5.86 22.81 0.39
C TRP A 156 5.02 22.86 -0.89
N LEU A 157 5.63 22.52 -2.03
CA LEU A 157 4.94 22.41 -3.30
C LEU A 157 4.33 21.01 -3.42
N THR A 158 3.00 20.97 -3.48
CA THR A 158 2.27 19.70 -3.65
C THR A 158 2.26 19.24 -5.10
N PHE A 159 2.12 17.94 -5.32
CA PHE A 159 1.93 17.38 -6.66
C PHE A 159 0.77 18.03 -7.41
N GLU A 160 -0.40 18.17 -6.76
CA GLU A 160 -1.57 18.78 -7.40
C GLU A 160 -1.31 20.23 -7.87
N ARG A 161 -0.55 21.01 -7.09
CA ARG A 161 -0.19 22.38 -7.47
C ARG A 161 0.82 22.42 -8.61
N TRP A 162 1.78 21.51 -8.61
CA TRP A 162 2.72 21.34 -9.72
C TRP A 162 1.99 20.93 -11.01
N PHE A 163 1.13 19.90 -10.93
CA PHE A 163 0.41 19.35 -12.08
C PHE A 163 -0.48 20.39 -12.77
N LYS A 164 -1.14 21.29 -12.02
CA LYS A 164 -1.95 22.37 -12.58
C LYS A 164 -1.16 23.44 -13.34
N ARG A 165 0.13 23.60 -13.03
CA ARG A 165 0.98 24.65 -13.64
C ARG A 165 1.75 24.16 -14.85
N ARG A 166 1.80 22.86 -15.09
CA ARG A 166 2.58 22.28 -16.19
C ARG A 166 1.84 22.39 -17.53
N PRO A 167 2.56 22.42 -18.66
CA PRO A 167 1.95 22.25 -19.97
C PRO A 167 1.35 20.83 -20.09
N HIS A 168 0.17 20.73 -20.72
CA HIS A 168 -0.51 19.45 -20.92
C HIS A 168 -0.19 18.92 -22.33
N ASN A 169 0.13 17.64 -22.45
CA ASN A 169 0.28 16.99 -23.73
C ASN A 169 -1.09 16.73 -24.37
N LYS A 170 -1.40 17.41 -25.48
CA LYS A 170 -2.70 17.32 -26.16
C LYS A 170 -2.74 16.29 -27.30
N THR A 171 -1.62 15.64 -27.60
CA THR A 171 -1.48 14.76 -28.77
C THR A 171 -1.32 13.28 -28.37
N ALA A 172 -2.00 12.86 -27.30
CA ALA A 172 -1.91 11.50 -26.79
C ALA A 172 -2.83 10.53 -27.53
N ARG A 173 -2.42 9.26 -27.57
CA ARG A 173 -3.20 8.16 -28.17
C ARG A 173 -4.18 7.52 -27.19
N ARG A 174 -3.92 7.67 -25.90
CA ARG A 174 -4.68 7.10 -24.79
C ARG A 174 -4.70 8.08 -23.62
N THR A 175 -5.73 8.01 -22.79
CA THR A 175 -5.86 8.82 -21.58
C THR A 175 -6.00 7.90 -20.37
N VAL A 176 -5.27 8.20 -19.29
CA VAL A 176 -5.37 7.49 -18.00
C VAL A 176 -5.59 8.47 -16.86
N ALA A 177 -6.28 8.03 -15.81
CA ALA A 177 -6.48 8.79 -14.60
C ALA A 177 -5.45 8.40 -13.53
N TYR A 178 -4.64 9.35 -13.08
CA TYR A 178 -3.66 9.07 -12.03
C TYR A 178 -4.24 9.28 -10.62
N PHE A 179 -4.34 8.19 -9.87
CA PHE A 179 -4.61 8.19 -8.44
C PHE A 179 -3.30 8.30 -7.65
N TYR A 180 -2.87 9.54 -7.39
CA TYR A 180 -1.61 9.86 -6.71
C TYR A 180 -1.69 9.69 -5.18
N GLY A 181 -2.89 9.68 -4.61
CA GLY A 181 -3.09 9.51 -3.16
C GLY A 181 -2.54 10.66 -2.30
N CYS A 182 -2.42 10.45 -0.99
CA CYS A 182 -1.95 11.54 -0.10
C CYS A 182 -0.42 11.67 -0.05
N TRP A 183 0.30 10.56 -0.21
CA TRP A 183 1.75 10.53 -0.05
C TRP A 183 2.48 11.30 -1.16
N VAL A 184 2.21 10.97 -2.43
CA VAL A 184 2.78 11.69 -3.57
C VAL A 184 2.45 13.18 -3.49
N ASN A 185 1.26 13.54 -3.02
CA ASN A 185 0.85 14.94 -2.96
C ASN A 185 1.66 15.78 -1.97
N TYR A 186 1.95 15.25 -0.79
CA TYR A 186 2.45 16.04 0.33
C TYR A 186 3.87 15.68 0.76
N ASN A 187 4.36 14.49 0.41
CA ASN A 187 5.62 13.93 0.91
C ASN A 187 6.61 13.65 -0.21
N GLU A 188 6.14 13.12 -1.35
CA GLU A 188 6.99 12.64 -2.43
C GLU A 188 6.47 13.09 -3.80
N ARG A 189 6.41 14.41 -4.01
CA ARG A 189 5.94 15.00 -5.27
C ARG A 189 6.69 14.44 -6.48
N ARG A 190 8.02 14.30 -6.37
CA ARG A 190 8.91 13.84 -7.45
C ARG A 190 8.45 12.50 -8.06
N LEU A 191 7.99 11.56 -7.24
CA LEU A 191 7.42 10.29 -7.72
C LEU A 191 6.23 10.53 -8.67
N GLY A 192 5.32 11.45 -8.31
CA GLY A 192 4.20 11.81 -9.17
C GLY A 192 4.63 12.46 -10.49
N GLU A 193 5.69 13.29 -10.45
CA GLU A 193 6.24 13.92 -11.66
C GLU A 193 6.83 12.87 -12.61
N GLN A 194 7.56 11.90 -12.06
CA GLN A 194 8.12 10.79 -12.83
C GLN A 194 7.04 9.88 -13.41
N VAL A 195 5.99 9.55 -12.65
CA VAL A 195 4.84 8.78 -13.17
C VAL A 195 4.22 9.49 -14.37
N VAL A 196 3.96 10.81 -14.26
CA VAL A 196 3.41 11.60 -15.36
C VAL A 196 4.36 11.61 -16.56
N ALA A 197 5.65 11.89 -16.34
CA ALA A 197 6.64 11.94 -17.42
C ALA A 197 6.77 10.60 -18.16
N ILE A 198 6.78 9.47 -17.44
CA ILE A 198 6.88 8.14 -18.03
C ILE A 198 5.65 7.81 -18.87
N LEU A 199 4.44 8.08 -18.34
CA LEU A 199 3.20 7.85 -19.10
C LEU A 199 3.16 8.72 -20.36
N GLU A 200 3.53 10.00 -20.26
CA GLU A 200 3.57 10.91 -21.41
C GLU A 200 4.64 10.51 -22.44
N ARG A 201 5.80 10.00 -22.00
CA ARG A 201 6.85 9.43 -22.88
C ARG A 201 6.37 8.23 -23.68
N ASN A 202 5.34 7.53 -23.18
CA ASN A 202 4.67 6.43 -23.86
C ASN A 202 3.43 6.87 -24.68
N GLY A 203 3.23 8.19 -24.85
CA GLY A 203 2.14 8.75 -25.64
C GLY A 203 0.78 8.69 -24.95
N ILE A 204 0.77 8.67 -23.62
CA ILE A 204 -0.43 8.59 -22.79
C ILE A 204 -0.67 9.94 -22.10
N GLU A 205 -1.85 10.50 -22.29
CA GLU A 205 -2.30 11.68 -21.55
C GLU A 205 -2.66 11.25 -20.13
N VAL A 206 -2.14 12.00 -19.16
CA VAL A 206 -2.48 11.81 -17.76
C VAL A 206 -3.47 12.88 -17.34
N ILE A 207 -4.64 12.46 -16.87
CA ILE A 207 -5.58 13.31 -16.15
C ILE A 207 -5.50 13.05 -14.65
N VAL A 208 -5.73 14.09 -13.85
CA VAL A 208 -5.70 13.99 -12.39
C VAL A 208 -7.07 14.42 -11.85
N PRO A 209 -8.00 13.47 -11.65
CA PRO A 209 -9.30 13.78 -11.08
C PRO A 209 -9.13 14.24 -9.63
N LYS A 210 -10.06 15.09 -9.17
CA LYS A 210 -10.16 15.43 -7.74
C LYS A 210 -10.37 14.14 -6.95
N GLN A 211 -9.50 13.92 -5.96
CA GLN A 211 -9.46 12.69 -5.20
C GLN A 211 -9.21 12.94 -3.70
N GLN A 212 -9.56 11.93 -2.91
CA GLN A 212 -9.33 11.81 -1.48
C GLN A 212 -8.09 10.97 -1.15
N CYS A 213 -7.75 10.87 0.14
CA CYS A 213 -6.87 9.79 0.57
C CYS A 213 -7.51 8.45 0.19
N CYS A 214 -6.72 7.42 -0.08
CA CYS A 214 -7.26 6.07 -0.31
C CYS A 214 -8.02 5.53 0.92
N GLY A 215 -7.73 6.03 2.12
CA GLY A 215 -8.40 5.61 3.36
C GLY A 215 -7.68 4.52 4.14
N ILE A 216 -6.59 3.93 3.62
CA ILE A 216 -5.83 2.89 4.35
C ILE A 216 -5.38 3.33 5.77
N PRO A 217 -4.94 4.58 6.03
CA PRO A 217 -4.56 4.97 7.38
C PRO A 217 -5.75 5.01 8.33
N ALA A 218 -6.95 5.32 7.82
CA ALA A 218 -8.18 5.29 8.59
C ALA A 218 -8.58 3.85 8.94
N VAL A 219 -8.47 2.91 7.99
CA VAL A 219 -8.69 1.47 8.22
C VAL A 219 -7.75 0.93 9.30
N VAL A 220 -6.44 1.20 9.18
CA VAL A 220 -5.42 0.72 10.13
C VAL A 220 -5.63 1.26 11.55
N ASN A 221 -6.27 2.42 11.68
CA ASN A 221 -6.61 3.03 12.97
C ASN A 221 -8.10 2.86 13.35
N ALA A 222 -8.77 1.83 12.81
CA ALA A 222 -10.14 1.45 13.13
C ALA A 222 -11.15 2.62 12.99
N ASN A 223 -10.97 3.45 11.97
CA ASN A 223 -11.84 4.55 11.59
C ASN A 223 -12.52 4.26 10.24
N MET A 224 -13.41 3.27 10.25
CA MET A 224 -14.11 2.81 9.05
C MET A 224 -15.06 3.85 8.48
N ASP A 225 -15.63 4.73 9.31
CA ASP A 225 -16.51 5.81 8.86
C ASP A 225 -15.75 6.82 7.99
N LEU A 226 -14.55 7.20 8.43
CA LEU A 226 -13.67 8.06 7.65
C LEU A 226 -13.17 7.36 6.38
N ALA A 227 -12.83 6.07 6.47
CA ALA A 227 -12.43 5.26 5.31
C ALA A 227 -13.55 5.22 4.25
N ARG A 228 -14.80 4.91 4.66
CA ARG A 228 -15.99 4.94 3.79
C ARG A 228 -16.26 6.32 3.22
N LYS A 229 -16.09 7.39 4.00
CA LYS A 229 -16.24 8.77 3.52
C LYS A 229 -15.25 9.09 2.40
N TYR A 230 -13.98 8.74 2.58
CA TYR A 230 -12.96 8.95 1.56
C TYR A 230 -13.17 8.05 0.34
N GLY A 231 -13.39 6.76 0.56
CA GLY A 231 -13.61 5.79 -0.50
C GLY A 231 -14.86 6.10 -1.33
N GLY A 232 -15.97 6.45 -0.69
CA GLY A 232 -17.20 6.84 -1.38
C GLY A 232 -17.03 8.08 -2.25
N GLU A 233 -16.26 9.09 -1.81
CA GLU A 233 -15.93 10.23 -2.68
C GLU A 233 -15.02 9.82 -3.83
N ASN A 234 -14.02 8.96 -3.59
CA ASN A 234 -13.15 8.46 -4.65
C ASN A 234 -13.95 7.66 -5.70
N VAL A 235 -14.79 6.71 -5.27
CA VAL A 235 -15.64 5.92 -6.18
C VAL A 235 -16.57 6.82 -6.97
N ARG A 236 -17.24 7.81 -6.34
CA ARG A 236 -18.06 8.81 -7.07
C ARG A 236 -17.29 9.56 -8.16
N ARG A 237 -16.03 9.92 -7.89
CA ARG A 237 -15.20 10.68 -8.85
C ARG A 237 -14.66 9.81 -9.97
N LEU A 238 -14.24 8.58 -9.64
CA LEU A 238 -13.61 7.65 -10.57
C LEU A 238 -14.64 6.92 -11.45
N SER A 239 -15.83 6.63 -10.93
CA SER A 239 -16.95 6.07 -11.71
C SER A 239 -17.46 7.05 -12.77
N GLY A 240 -17.34 8.37 -12.54
CA GLY A 240 -17.69 9.40 -13.53
C GLY A 240 -16.69 9.55 -14.67
N LEU A 241 -15.56 8.82 -14.67
CA LEU A 241 -14.62 8.80 -15.79
C LEU A 241 -15.15 7.93 -16.94
N PRO A 242 -14.83 8.26 -18.21
CA PRO A 242 -15.18 7.41 -19.35
C PRO A 242 -14.72 5.96 -19.15
N ALA A 243 -15.50 5.00 -19.64
CA ALA A 243 -15.27 3.58 -19.38
C ALA A 243 -13.89 3.08 -19.84
N ASN A 244 -13.35 3.67 -20.91
CA ASN A 244 -12.05 3.36 -21.49
C ASN A 244 -10.84 4.06 -20.82
N VAL A 245 -11.07 4.78 -19.71
CA VAL A 245 -9.99 5.42 -18.95
C VAL A 245 -9.60 4.53 -17.77
N ASP A 246 -8.40 3.97 -17.87
CA ASP A 246 -7.76 3.21 -16.80
C ASP A 246 -7.30 4.13 -15.66
N ILE A 247 -7.26 3.59 -14.44
CA ILE A 247 -6.91 4.31 -13.22
C ILE A 247 -5.57 3.79 -12.72
N ILE A 248 -4.55 4.64 -12.72
CA ILE A 248 -3.19 4.23 -12.36
C ILE A 248 -2.88 4.62 -10.91
N ALA A 249 -2.34 3.69 -10.12
CA ALA A 249 -1.83 3.94 -8.79
C ALA A 249 -0.33 3.66 -8.72
N SER A 250 0.42 4.52 -8.02
CA SER A 250 1.87 4.32 -7.78
C SER A 250 2.17 3.87 -6.35
N SER A 251 1.16 3.46 -5.60
CA SER A 251 1.32 2.94 -4.23
C SER A 251 0.51 1.67 -4.16
N THR A 252 1.18 0.56 -3.90
CA THR A 252 0.55 -0.77 -3.82
C THR A 252 -0.51 -0.82 -2.73
N SER A 253 -0.35 -0.07 -1.63
CA SER A 253 -1.37 0.07 -0.59
C SER A 253 -2.61 0.83 -1.08
N CYS A 254 -2.41 1.93 -1.81
CA CYS A 254 -3.54 2.69 -2.36
C CYS A 254 -4.25 1.89 -3.45
N GLY A 255 -3.49 1.27 -4.36
CA GLY A 255 -4.04 0.42 -5.41
C GLY A 255 -4.87 -0.73 -4.85
N LEU A 256 -4.39 -1.41 -3.80
CA LEU A 256 -5.13 -2.52 -3.19
C LEU A 256 -6.43 -2.04 -2.52
N MET A 257 -6.39 -0.87 -1.86
CA MET A 257 -7.61 -0.27 -1.32
C MET A 257 -8.66 -0.02 -2.39
N LEU A 258 -8.25 0.50 -3.55
CA LEU A 258 -9.17 0.81 -4.65
C LEU A 258 -9.67 -0.45 -5.36
N LYS A 259 -8.78 -1.43 -5.61
CA LYS A 259 -9.11 -2.69 -6.28
C LYS A 259 -10.00 -3.61 -5.45
N HIS A 260 -9.78 -3.65 -4.14
CA HIS A 260 -10.32 -4.69 -3.27
C HIS A 260 -11.08 -4.13 -2.07
N ASP A 261 -10.40 -3.38 -1.19
CA ASP A 261 -10.99 -3.06 0.12
C ASP A 261 -12.19 -2.10 0.05
N TYR A 262 -12.32 -1.32 -1.02
CA TYR A 262 -13.52 -0.51 -1.24
C TYR A 262 -14.78 -1.35 -1.43
N ALA A 263 -14.68 -2.46 -2.16
CA ALA A 263 -15.81 -3.36 -2.39
C ALA A 263 -16.03 -4.27 -1.18
N HIS A 264 -15.02 -5.03 -0.76
CA HIS A 264 -15.21 -6.15 0.18
C HIS A 264 -15.14 -5.75 1.66
N LEU A 265 -14.30 -4.77 2.00
CA LEU A 265 -14.10 -4.35 3.39
C LEU A 265 -14.98 -3.14 3.76
N LEU A 266 -15.22 -2.22 2.82
CA LEU A 266 -15.97 -0.97 3.06
C LEU A 266 -17.39 -0.99 2.52
N ASP A 267 -17.76 -1.99 1.70
CA ASP A 267 -19.09 -2.16 1.10
C ASP A 267 -19.53 -0.92 0.31
N ILE A 268 -18.62 -0.29 -0.45
CA ILE A 268 -18.91 0.94 -1.19
C ILE A 268 -19.58 0.60 -2.53
N PRO A 269 -20.81 1.10 -2.80
CA PRO A 269 -21.47 0.86 -4.08
C PRO A 269 -20.67 1.41 -5.26
N GLY A 270 -20.55 0.62 -6.33
CA GLY A 270 -19.79 1.00 -7.52
C GLY A 270 -18.26 0.76 -7.42
N ALA A 271 -17.78 0.25 -6.29
CA ALA A 271 -16.35 0.05 -6.07
C ALA A 271 -15.75 -1.03 -6.97
N GLU A 272 -16.47 -2.12 -7.26
CA GLU A 272 -15.99 -3.21 -8.11
C GLU A 272 -15.69 -2.72 -9.54
N GLN A 273 -16.59 -1.93 -10.12
CA GLN A 273 -16.41 -1.38 -11.48
C GLN A 273 -15.26 -0.37 -11.54
N VAL A 274 -14.98 0.34 -10.45
CA VAL A 274 -13.80 1.19 -10.34
C VAL A 274 -12.55 0.33 -10.19
N GLY A 275 -12.57 -0.66 -9.29
CA GLY A 275 -11.47 -1.56 -9.00
C GLY A 275 -10.99 -2.34 -10.22
N ALA A 276 -11.92 -2.80 -11.06
CA ALA A 276 -11.62 -3.51 -12.31
C ALA A 276 -10.81 -2.69 -13.34
N ARG A 277 -10.79 -1.35 -13.21
CA ARG A 277 -10.02 -0.44 -14.07
C ARG A 277 -8.78 0.11 -13.37
N VAL A 278 -8.49 -0.30 -12.15
CA VAL A 278 -7.32 0.16 -11.41
C VAL A 278 -6.14 -0.71 -11.76
N TYR A 279 -4.98 -0.10 -12.01
CA TYR A 279 -3.73 -0.79 -12.25
C TYR A 279 -2.64 -0.20 -11.36
N ASP A 280 -1.73 -1.05 -10.89
CA ASP A 280 -0.43 -0.57 -10.43
C ASP A 280 0.36 -0.01 -11.62
N ILE A 281 1.12 1.07 -11.45
CA ILE A 281 1.88 1.69 -12.54
C ILE A 281 2.82 0.70 -13.23
N CYS A 282 3.50 -0.17 -12.48
CA CYS A 282 4.41 -1.15 -13.07
C CYS A 282 3.64 -2.27 -13.78
N GLU A 283 2.49 -2.69 -13.25
CA GLU A 283 1.58 -3.63 -13.92
C GLU A 283 1.11 -3.08 -15.27
N TYR A 284 0.64 -1.83 -15.27
CA TYR A 284 0.15 -1.17 -16.48
C TYR A 284 1.24 -1.04 -17.55
N LEU A 285 2.44 -0.59 -17.16
CA LEU A 285 3.57 -0.49 -18.09
C LEU A 285 4.04 -1.87 -18.59
N TRP A 286 3.93 -2.91 -17.77
CA TRP A 286 4.21 -4.28 -18.20
C TRP A 286 3.19 -4.77 -19.23
N MET A 287 1.90 -4.46 -19.05
CA MET A 287 0.86 -4.77 -20.05
C MET A 287 1.14 -4.07 -21.40
N LEU A 288 1.58 -2.80 -21.37
CA LEU A 288 2.00 -2.11 -22.59
C LEU A 288 3.20 -2.81 -23.26
N HIS A 289 4.14 -3.34 -22.47
CA HIS A 289 5.27 -4.07 -23.00
C HIS A 289 4.85 -5.36 -23.69
N GLU A 290 3.96 -6.14 -23.06
CA GLU A 290 3.41 -7.37 -23.63
C GLU A 290 2.61 -7.09 -24.92
N ALA A 291 1.95 -5.94 -25.02
CA ALA A 291 1.28 -5.48 -26.23
C ALA A 291 2.22 -4.89 -27.30
N GLY A 292 3.53 -4.77 -27.04
CA GLY A 292 4.49 -4.13 -27.94
C GLY A 292 4.33 -2.60 -28.06
N GLU A 293 3.63 -1.98 -27.11
CA GLU A 293 3.31 -0.55 -27.11
C GLU A 293 4.23 0.28 -26.20
N LEU A 294 4.96 -0.37 -25.28
CA LEU A 294 5.91 0.31 -24.38
C LEU A 294 7.13 0.81 -25.16
N ASN A 295 7.48 2.07 -24.96
CA ASN A 295 8.71 2.65 -25.47
C ASN A 295 9.92 2.07 -24.72
N LEU A 296 10.77 1.32 -25.43
CA LEU A 296 11.97 0.68 -24.88
C LEU A 296 13.27 1.45 -25.18
N ASP A 297 13.18 2.72 -25.58
CA ASP A 297 14.33 3.63 -25.75
C ASP A 297 14.94 4.01 -24.39
N PHE A 298 15.48 3.00 -23.70
CA PHE A 298 16.11 3.11 -22.39
C PHE A 298 17.58 3.45 -22.53
N GLN A 299 17.99 4.49 -21.82
CA GLN A 299 19.39 4.77 -21.53
C GLN A 299 19.91 3.75 -20.49
N PRO A 300 21.17 3.28 -20.61
CA PRO A 300 21.76 2.41 -19.62
C PRO A 300 21.81 3.05 -18.24
N VAL A 301 21.51 2.27 -17.20
CA VAL A 301 21.58 2.68 -15.80
C VAL A 301 22.44 1.67 -15.05
N SER A 302 23.73 1.99 -14.86
CA SER A 302 24.65 1.13 -14.10
C SER A 302 24.34 1.20 -12.60
N THR A 303 23.70 0.16 -12.05
CA THR A 303 23.37 0.08 -10.63
C THR A 303 23.06 -1.35 -10.18
N ARG A 304 23.41 -1.68 -8.94
CA ARG A 304 23.06 -2.95 -8.28
C ARG A 304 21.98 -2.69 -7.22
N LEU A 305 20.83 -3.29 -7.41
CA LEU A 305 19.60 -3.02 -6.66
C LEU A 305 19.06 -4.29 -6.00
N LEU A 306 18.51 -4.13 -4.80
CA LEU A 306 17.63 -5.12 -4.19
C LEU A 306 16.18 -4.71 -4.33
N TYR A 307 15.29 -5.66 -4.56
CA TYR A 307 13.85 -5.43 -4.57
C TYR A 307 13.16 -6.10 -3.38
N HIS A 308 12.51 -5.30 -2.53
CA HIS A 308 11.63 -5.77 -1.49
C HIS A 308 10.18 -5.64 -1.93
N ALA A 309 9.54 -6.76 -2.26
CA ALA A 309 8.13 -6.80 -2.64
C ALA A 309 7.21 -6.48 -1.43
N PRO A 310 6.46 -5.36 -1.45
CA PRO A 310 5.56 -5.02 -0.37
C PRO A 310 4.45 -6.06 -0.20
N CYS A 311 3.97 -6.26 1.04
CA CYS A 311 2.93 -7.26 1.29
C CYS A 311 1.62 -6.97 0.55
N HIS A 312 1.27 -5.68 0.39
CA HIS A 312 0.10 -5.31 -0.41
C HIS A 312 0.30 -5.65 -1.89
N LEU A 313 1.50 -5.49 -2.48
CA LEU A 313 1.79 -5.98 -3.84
C LEU A 313 1.53 -7.47 -3.97
N LYS A 314 2.07 -8.28 -3.05
CA LYS A 314 1.83 -9.73 -3.04
C LYS A 314 0.33 -10.05 -2.94
N SER A 315 -0.43 -9.21 -2.24
CA SER A 315 -1.89 -9.33 -2.10
C SER A 315 -2.69 -8.82 -3.30
N HIS A 316 -2.08 -8.05 -4.22
CA HIS A 316 -2.70 -7.74 -5.52
C HIS A 316 -2.80 -8.97 -6.42
N GLY A 317 -1.93 -9.96 -6.26
CA GLY A 317 -1.88 -11.14 -7.14
C GLY A 317 -1.29 -10.88 -8.54
N ILE A 318 -0.67 -9.72 -8.77
CA ILE A 318 -0.18 -9.27 -10.09
C ILE A 318 1.27 -9.71 -10.41
N GLY A 319 1.86 -10.52 -9.53
CA GLY A 319 3.26 -10.93 -9.60
C GLY A 319 4.23 -9.78 -9.31
N TYR A 320 5.34 -9.72 -10.08
CA TYR A 320 6.46 -8.81 -9.85
C TYR A 320 6.73 -7.87 -11.04
N PRO A 321 5.75 -7.05 -11.46
CA PRO A 321 5.86 -6.27 -12.69
C PRO A 321 7.02 -5.27 -12.63
N ALA A 322 7.29 -4.67 -11.47
CA ALA A 322 8.44 -3.77 -11.28
C ALA A 322 9.77 -4.47 -11.62
N MET A 323 9.99 -5.69 -11.11
CA MET A 323 11.21 -6.44 -11.41
C MET A 323 11.33 -6.80 -12.88
N ARG A 324 10.23 -7.22 -13.51
CA ARG A 324 10.20 -7.56 -14.93
C ARG A 324 10.58 -6.35 -15.80
N LEU A 325 9.98 -5.19 -15.53
CA LEU A 325 10.28 -3.94 -16.23
C LEU A 325 11.74 -3.50 -16.04
N LEU A 326 12.22 -3.47 -14.81
CA LEU A 326 13.56 -2.97 -14.53
C LEU A 326 14.68 -3.84 -15.12
N ARG A 327 14.42 -5.14 -15.32
CA ARG A 327 15.35 -6.05 -16.02
C ARG A 327 15.48 -5.77 -17.52
N LEU A 328 14.55 -5.01 -18.12
CA LEU A 328 14.67 -4.56 -19.50
C LEU A 328 15.70 -3.43 -19.66
N ILE A 329 16.09 -2.76 -18.58
CA ILE A 329 16.99 -1.60 -18.62
C ILE A 329 18.45 -2.10 -18.64
N PRO A 330 19.24 -1.73 -19.67
CA PRO A 330 20.64 -2.11 -19.72
C PRO A 330 21.43 -1.60 -18.51
N GLY A 331 22.26 -2.45 -17.90
CA GLY A 331 23.12 -2.11 -16.77
C GLY A 331 22.47 -2.22 -15.38
N VAL A 332 21.16 -2.50 -15.30
CA VAL A 332 20.49 -2.74 -14.02
C VAL A 332 20.71 -4.20 -13.58
N LEU A 333 21.34 -4.37 -12.42
CA LEU A 333 21.47 -5.66 -11.74
C LEU A 333 20.44 -5.70 -10.61
N LEU A 334 19.45 -6.59 -10.70
CA LEU A 334 18.31 -6.62 -9.78
C LEU A 334 18.05 -8.01 -9.18
N GLU A 335 18.13 -8.09 -7.86
CA GLU A 335 17.85 -9.29 -7.05
C GLU A 335 16.65 -9.04 -6.12
N GLU A 336 15.80 -10.05 -5.90
CA GLU A 336 14.74 -9.98 -4.88
C GLU A 336 15.32 -10.25 -3.49
N VAL A 337 14.86 -9.53 -2.47
CA VAL A 337 15.10 -9.86 -1.06
C VAL A 337 13.80 -10.33 -0.40
N ASP A 338 13.59 -11.65 -0.38
CA ASP A 338 12.40 -12.27 0.22
C ASP A 338 12.62 -12.72 1.67
N GLU A 339 12.86 -11.75 2.56
CA GLU A 339 13.05 -12.00 4.00
C GLU A 339 11.79 -11.71 4.84
N GLY A 340 10.62 -11.68 4.17
CA GLY A 340 9.33 -11.38 4.78
C GLY A 340 9.04 -9.88 4.91
N CYS A 341 8.11 -9.53 5.81
CA CYS A 341 7.59 -8.17 5.97
C CYS A 341 8.64 -7.19 6.53
N CYS A 342 8.66 -5.94 6.05
CA CYS A 342 9.48 -4.87 6.61
C CYS A 342 9.11 -4.49 8.06
N GLY A 343 7.89 -4.82 8.50
CA GLY A 343 7.41 -4.68 9.87
C GLY A 343 6.74 -3.35 10.22
N ILE A 344 6.74 -2.33 9.35
CA ILE A 344 6.14 -1.02 9.70
C ILE A 344 4.62 -1.01 9.68
N SER A 345 4.00 -1.72 8.72
CA SER A 345 2.54 -1.85 8.53
C SER A 345 1.79 -0.52 8.65
N GLY A 346 2.20 0.48 7.86
CA GLY A 346 1.62 1.82 7.90
C GLY A 346 1.91 2.54 9.21
N THR A 347 0.87 2.98 9.92
CA THR A 347 1.02 3.66 11.22
C THR A 347 1.17 2.70 12.40
N PHE A 348 1.14 1.39 12.17
CA PHE A 348 1.33 0.39 13.24
C PHE A 348 2.67 0.57 13.95
N GLY A 349 3.77 0.59 13.19
CA GLY A 349 5.12 0.67 13.73
C GLY A 349 5.46 2.03 14.34
N VAL A 350 4.65 3.07 14.11
CA VAL A 350 4.90 4.40 14.69
C VAL A 350 4.48 4.49 16.16
N LYS A 351 3.63 3.58 16.63
CA LYS A 351 3.10 3.58 18.00
C LYS A 351 4.13 3.04 18.97
N VAL A 352 4.26 3.66 20.15
CA VAL A 352 5.27 3.30 21.17
C VAL A 352 5.24 1.81 21.49
N GLU A 353 4.06 1.28 21.82
CA GLU A 353 3.86 -0.11 22.23
C GLU A 353 4.08 -1.14 21.11
N LYS A 354 4.23 -0.68 19.85
CA LYS A 354 4.43 -1.52 18.66
C LYS A 354 5.78 -1.31 18.01
N TYR A 355 6.59 -0.36 18.50
CA TYR A 355 7.86 0.00 17.89
C TYR A 355 8.82 -1.19 17.85
N ASP A 356 9.08 -1.82 19.01
CA ASP A 356 10.03 -2.93 19.10
C ASP A 356 9.56 -4.16 18.32
N LEU A 357 8.26 -4.47 18.37
CA LEU A 357 7.68 -5.55 17.57
C LEU A 357 7.83 -5.27 16.07
N SER A 358 7.60 -4.03 15.63
CA SER A 358 7.81 -3.61 14.24
C SER A 358 9.27 -3.77 13.81
N MET A 359 10.23 -3.42 14.66
CA MET A 359 11.66 -3.63 14.38
C MET A 359 12.02 -5.11 14.34
N LYS A 360 11.48 -5.91 15.26
CA LYS A 360 11.69 -7.37 15.31
C LYS A 360 11.18 -8.05 14.05
N ILE A 361 9.98 -7.68 13.58
CA ILE A 361 9.39 -8.24 12.35
C ILE A 361 10.31 -8.01 11.14
N GLY A 362 10.84 -6.80 10.99
CA GLY A 362 11.70 -6.42 9.86
C GLY A 362 13.17 -6.86 9.97
N SER A 363 13.59 -7.39 11.12
CA SER A 363 15.01 -7.65 11.43
C SER A 363 15.74 -8.49 10.38
N ARG A 364 15.11 -9.54 9.85
CA ARG A 364 15.68 -10.40 8.79
C ARG A 364 15.94 -9.64 7.49
N LEU A 365 14.96 -8.84 7.05
CA LEU A 365 15.11 -7.96 5.89
C LEU A 365 16.25 -6.96 6.10
N PHE A 366 16.33 -6.35 7.29
CA PHE A 366 17.39 -5.38 7.59
C PHE A 366 18.78 -6.03 7.54
N ALA A 367 18.92 -7.25 8.05
CA ALA A 367 20.18 -7.99 8.02
C ALA A 367 20.59 -8.34 6.58
N ALA A 368 19.67 -8.86 5.77
CA ALA A 368 19.94 -9.19 4.37
C ALA A 368 20.32 -7.96 3.54
N VAL A 369 19.61 -6.83 3.72
CA VAL A 369 19.94 -5.57 3.04
C VAL A 369 21.33 -5.08 3.40
N LYS A 370 21.70 -5.13 4.69
CA LYS A 370 23.04 -4.72 5.14
C LYS A 370 24.15 -5.59 4.57
N ALA A 371 23.88 -6.88 4.36
CA ALA A 371 24.86 -7.84 3.84
C ALA A 371 25.07 -7.73 2.32
N ALA A 372 24.08 -7.23 1.56
CA ALA A 372 24.06 -7.36 0.11
C ALA A 372 24.92 -6.35 -0.68
N GLY A 373 25.41 -5.28 -0.05
CA GLY A 373 26.23 -4.26 -0.71
C GLY A 373 25.55 -3.64 -1.94
N THR A 374 24.31 -3.17 -1.80
CA THR A 374 23.49 -2.60 -2.89
C THR A 374 23.53 -1.07 -2.89
N ASP A 375 23.33 -0.45 -4.05
CA ASP A 375 23.20 1.01 -4.18
C ASP A 375 21.89 1.53 -3.58
N ALA A 376 20.81 0.75 -3.72
CA ALA A 376 19.50 1.10 -3.19
C ALA A 376 18.59 -0.13 -3.05
N VAL A 377 17.69 -0.08 -2.07
CA VAL A 377 16.58 -1.03 -1.94
C VAL A 377 15.32 -0.43 -2.54
N LEU A 378 14.76 -1.11 -3.52
CA LEU A 378 13.52 -0.76 -4.16
C LEU A 378 12.32 -1.34 -3.41
N ALA A 379 11.30 -0.52 -3.21
CA ALA A 379 9.98 -0.97 -2.76
C ALA A 379 8.92 0.01 -3.26
N ASP A 380 7.78 -0.49 -3.74
CA ASP A 380 6.68 0.34 -4.25
C ASP A 380 5.93 1.07 -3.12
N CYS A 381 5.92 0.47 -1.92
CA CYS A 381 5.26 1.06 -0.75
C CYS A 381 6.17 2.07 -0.05
N GLU A 382 5.64 3.28 0.10
CA GLU A 382 6.26 4.40 0.79
C GLU A 382 6.68 4.09 2.23
N THR A 383 5.87 3.34 2.98
CA THR A 383 6.22 3.00 4.37
C THR A 383 7.26 1.89 4.44
N CYS A 384 7.28 0.95 3.49
CA CYS A 384 8.37 -0.03 3.39
C CYS A 384 9.72 0.66 3.15
N ARG A 385 9.76 1.66 2.27
CA ARG A 385 10.95 2.49 2.00
C ARG A 385 11.47 3.15 3.28
N MET A 386 10.60 3.89 3.98
CA MET A 386 10.94 4.51 5.28
C MET A 386 11.49 3.49 6.30
N GLN A 387 10.90 2.29 6.34
CA GLN A 387 11.27 1.26 7.29
C GLN A 387 12.63 0.63 6.99
N VAL A 388 12.94 0.41 5.70
CA VAL A 388 14.24 -0.08 5.27
C VAL A 388 15.31 0.96 5.53
N GLU A 389 15.07 2.24 5.23
CA GLU A 389 15.99 3.33 5.58
C GLU A 389 16.27 3.37 7.09
N HIS A 390 15.22 3.23 7.90
CA HIS A 390 15.33 3.27 9.35
C HIS A 390 16.05 2.04 9.95
N GLY A 391 15.64 0.84 9.55
CA GLY A 391 16.13 -0.41 10.15
C GLY A 391 17.43 -0.93 9.54
N ALA A 392 17.60 -0.71 8.23
CA ALA A 392 18.78 -1.16 7.50
C ALA A 392 19.85 -0.06 7.38
N GLY A 393 19.49 1.22 7.43
CA GLY A 393 20.41 2.33 7.13
C GLY A 393 20.77 2.42 5.64
N ALA A 394 20.05 1.70 4.77
CA ALA A 394 20.27 1.68 3.34
C ALA A 394 19.38 2.71 2.63
N HIS A 395 19.89 3.30 1.54
CA HIS A 395 19.08 4.14 0.68
C HIS A 395 17.93 3.34 0.06
N SER A 396 16.75 3.94 -0.03
CA SER A 396 15.58 3.30 -0.64
C SER A 396 14.95 4.18 -1.71
N ALA A 397 14.35 3.57 -2.73
CA ALA A 397 13.73 4.28 -3.85
C ALA A 397 12.51 3.54 -4.39
N HIS A 398 11.62 4.24 -5.10
CA HIS A 398 10.55 3.57 -5.84
C HIS A 398 11.14 2.97 -7.13
N PRO A 399 10.66 1.81 -7.62
CA PRO A 399 11.00 1.33 -8.97
C PRO A 399 10.88 2.37 -10.09
N ILE A 400 9.94 3.31 -9.97
CA ILE A 400 9.72 4.39 -10.93
C ILE A 400 10.88 5.38 -10.98
N ASP A 401 11.66 5.54 -9.90
CA ASP A 401 12.86 6.37 -9.92
C ASP A 401 13.91 5.81 -10.90
N ILE A 402 14.08 4.49 -10.92
CA ILE A 402 15.04 3.83 -11.80
C ILE A 402 14.56 3.85 -13.24
N LEU A 403 13.26 3.60 -13.46
CA LEU A 403 12.67 3.67 -14.79
C LEU A 403 12.73 5.10 -15.36
N ALA A 404 12.49 6.13 -14.52
CA ALA A 404 12.61 7.52 -14.93
C ALA A 404 14.04 7.86 -15.38
N ARG A 405 15.07 7.40 -14.63
CA ARG A 405 16.48 7.54 -15.04
C ARG A 405 16.75 6.91 -16.40
N ALA A 406 16.20 5.73 -16.67
CA ALA A 406 16.34 5.06 -17.95
C ALA A 406 15.68 5.84 -19.10
N TYR A 407 14.57 6.54 -18.85
CA TYR A 407 13.97 7.46 -19.83
C TYR A 407 14.68 8.82 -19.94
N GLY A 408 15.80 9.05 -19.25
CA GLY A 408 16.50 10.34 -19.24
C GLY A 408 15.91 11.39 -18.29
N HIS A 409 15.03 11.00 -17.38
CA HIS A 409 14.43 11.82 -16.34
C HIS A 409 15.05 11.50 -14.97
N GLY A 410 16.31 11.91 -14.78
CA GLY A 410 17.13 11.67 -13.58
C GLY A 410 17.42 12.91 -12.76
#